data_AF-A0A090Q5N2-F1
#
_entry.id   AF-A0A090Q5N2-F1
#
_cell.length_a   1.000
_cell.length_b   1.000
_cell.length_c   1.000
_cell.angle_alpha   90.00
_cell.angle_beta   90.00
_cell.angle_gamma   90.00
#
_symmetry.space_group_name_H-M   'P 1'
#
loop_
_entity.id
_entity.type
_entity.pdbx_description
1 polymer ?
#
loop_
_entity_poly.entity_id
_entity_poly.type
_entity_poly.pdbx_seq_one_letter_code
_entity_poly.pdbx_strand_id
1 'polypeptide(L)'
;MTNKEIETLELFINRTSMWINPIHKNTITSFIHGFEAGTDKKAFTSLLKDYLESEHNINGSNQGWPNQVLLYAQKYELSWSNAFLELGITIISKLKTVANNELS
;
A
#
# COMPACT_ATOMS: atom_id res chain seq x y z
N MET A 1 -9.92 -9.19 -1.10
CA MET A 1 -9.64 -8.84 0.31
C MET A 1 -11.00 -8.65 0.97
N THR A 2 -11.22 -9.13 2.19
CA THR A 2 -12.50 -8.95 2.90
C THR A 2 -12.63 -7.53 3.43
N ASN A 3 -13.85 -7.08 3.77
CA ASN A 3 -14.06 -5.76 4.36
C ASN A 3 -13.26 -5.58 5.67
N LYS A 4 -13.19 -6.62 6.51
CA LYS A 4 -12.42 -6.61 7.75
C LYS A 4 -10.91 -6.45 7.52
N GLU A 5 -10.38 -7.08 6.47
CA GLU A 5 -8.98 -6.92 6.06
C GLU A 5 -8.69 -5.49 5.58
N ILE A 6 -9.60 -4.92 4.78
CA ILE A 6 -9.48 -3.53 4.30
C ILE A 6 -9.53 -2.56 5.49
N GLU A 7 -10.46 -2.74 6.43
CA GLU A 7 -10.53 -1.95 7.67
C GLU A 7 -9.25 -2.05 8.50
N THR A 8 -8.64 -3.24 8.58
CA THR A 8 -7.38 -3.44 9.30
C THR A 8 -6.24 -2.67 8.64
N LEU A 9 -6.13 -2.72 7.31
CA LEU A 9 -5.15 -1.91 6.57
C LEU A 9 -5.41 -0.42 6.73
N GLU A 10 -6.67 0.02 6.73
CA GLU A 10 -7.03 1.41 6.96
C GLU A 10 -6.61 1.89 8.35
N LEU A 11 -6.82 1.08 9.38
CA LEU A 11 -6.35 1.37 10.73
C LEU A 11 -4.81 1.42 10.79
N PHE A 12 -4.12 0.55 10.06
CA PHE A 12 -2.67 0.59 9.94
C PHE A 12 -2.18 1.89 9.27
N ILE A 13 -2.74 2.29 8.14
CA ILE A 13 -2.34 3.51 7.41
C ILE A 13 -2.64 4.75 8.25
N ASN A 14 -3.80 4.83 8.91
CA ASN A 14 -4.18 6.01 9.69
C ASN A 14 -3.48 6.09 11.06
N ARG A 15 -2.99 4.96 11.59
CA ARG A 15 -2.41 4.88 12.95
C ARG A 15 -1.10 4.11 12.97
N THR A 16 -0.25 4.28 11.97
CA THR A 16 0.94 3.45 11.72
C THR A 16 1.86 3.30 12.94
N SER A 17 2.04 4.34 13.74
CA SER A 17 2.84 4.32 14.98
C SER A 17 2.34 3.32 16.04
N MET A 18 1.06 2.95 16.02
CA MET A 18 0.50 1.96 16.95
C MET A 18 0.89 0.52 16.59
N TRP A 19 1.27 0.30 15.34
CA TRP A 19 1.55 -1.03 14.79
C TRP A 19 3.05 -1.27 14.64
N ILE A 20 3.80 -0.24 14.28
CA ILE A 20 5.23 -0.31 14.04
C ILE A 20 5.97 0.89 14.65
N ASN A 21 7.16 0.64 15.19
CA ASN A 21 8.08 1.67 15.64
C ASN A 21 9.53 1.17 15.46
N PRO A 22 10.41 1.89 14.73
CA PRO A 22 10.18 3.16 14.06
C PRO A 22 9.29 3.04 12.81
N ILE A 23 8.65 4.15 12.40
CA ILE A 23 7.93 4.24 11.12
C ILE A 23 8.96 4.43 10.00
N HIS A 24 9.36 3.32 9.37
CA HIS A 24 10.43 3.30 8.38
C HIS A 24 10.12 2.31 7.26
N LYS A 25 10.80 2.46 6.12
CA LYS A 25 10.64 1.60 4.94
C LYS A 25 10.60 0.11 5.29
N ASN A 26 11.57 -0.37 6.07
CA ASN A 26 11.69 -1.79 6.37
C ASN A 26 10.54 -2.29 7.25
N THR A 27 10.16 -1.54 8.30
CA THR A 27 9.08 -1.95 9.22
C THR A 27 7.72 -1.92 8.53
N ILE A 28 7.46 -0.92 7.68
CA ILE A 28 6.27 -0.86 6.82
C ILE A 28 6.25 -2.04 5.85
N THR A 29 7.34 -2.28 5.14
CA THR A 29 7.44 -3.36 4.14
C THR A 29 7.21 -4.73 4.78
N SER A 30 7.82 -4.98 5.94
CA SER A 30 7.61 -6.21 6.71
C SER A 30 6.16 -6.37 7.17
N PHE A 31 5.53 -5.29 7.66
CA PHE A 31 4.12 -5.32 8.06
C PHE A 31 3.22 -5.70 6.88
N ILE A 32 3.36 -5.03 5.73
CA ILE A 32 2.51 -5.29 4.56
C ILE A 32 2.70 -6.70 4.02
N HIS A 33 3.94 -7.18 3.94
CA HIS A 33 4.18 -8.57 3.54
C HIS A 33 3.58 -9.58 4.52
N GLY A 34 3.72 -9.34 5.83
CA GLY A 34 3.12 -10.19 6.85
C GLY A 34 1.58 -10.18 6.80
N PHE A 35 1.01 -9.01 6.60
CA PHE A 35 -0.44 -8.83 6.43
C PHE A 35 -0.95 -9.61 5.22
N GLU A 36 -0.38 -9.41 4.04
CA GLU A 36 -0.83 -10.06 2.81
C GLU A 36 -0.55 -11.57 2.79
N ALA A 37 0.52 -12.03 3.46
CA ALA A 37 0.79 -13.45 3.66
C ALA A 37 -0.28 -14.11 4.57
N GLY A 38 -0.84 -13.37 5.53
CA GLY A 38 -1.93 -13.83 6.38
C GLY A 38 -3.32 -13.80 5.73
N THR A 39 -3.49 -13.10 4.61
CA THR A 39 -4.78 -12.94 3.91
C THR A 39 -4.87 -13.71 2.59
N ASP A 40 -3.88 -14.55 2.28
CA ASP A 40 -3.77 -15.36 1.04
C ASP A 40 -3.98 -14.58 -0.28
N LYS A 41 -3.82 -13.25 -0.23
CA LYS A 41 -4.11 -12.33 -1.35
C LYS A 41 -3.15 -11.14 -1.30
N LYS A 42 -2.42 -10.91 -2.39
CA LYS A 42 -1.58 -9.71 -2.62
C LYS A 42 -2.38 -8.54 -3.19
N ALA A 43 -3.60 -8.31 -2.68
CA ALA A 43 -4.52 -7.37 -3.31
C ALA A 43 -4.07 -5.90 -3.15
N PHE A 44 -3.44 -5.56 -2.03
CA PHE A 44 -2.97 -4.19 -1.78
C PHE A 44 -1.72 -3.90 -2.62
N THR A 45 -0.72 -4.77 -2.59
CA THR A 45 0.55 -4.54 -3.29
C THR A 45 0.41 -4.66 -4.81
N SER A 46 -0.47 -5.53 -5.31
CA SER A 46 -0.79 -5.56 -6.75
C SER A 46 -1.48 -4.28 -7.21
N LEU A 47 -2.51 -3.83 -6.48
CA LEU A 47 -3.22 -2.60 -6.86
C LEU A 47 -2.33 -1.35 -6.74
N LEU A 48 -1.45 -1.32 -5.74
CA LEU A 48 -0.42 -0.30 -5.60
C LEU A 48 0.50 -0.25 -6.84
N LYS A 49 0.98 -1.42 -7.27
CA LYS A 49 1.82 -1.53 -8.46
C LYS A 49 1.07 -1.00 -9.69
N ASP A 50 -0.14 -1.50 -9.93
CA ASP A 50 -0.94 -1.10 -11.10
C ASP A 50 -1.19 0.41 -11.12
N TYR A 51 -1.53 1.00 -9.97
CA TYR A 51 -1.74 2.44 -9.83
C TYR A 51 -0.48 3.25 -10.12
N LEU A 52 0.68 2.82 -9.60
CA LEU A 52 1.96 3.49 -9.85
C LEU A 52 2.37 3.42 -11.33
N GLU A 53 2.09 2.29 -11.98
CA GLU A 53 2.37 2.10 -13.40
C GLU A 53 1.42 2.94 -14.28
N SER A 54 0.11 2.88 -14.05
CA SER A 54 -0.89 3.55 -14.90
C SER A 54 -0.96 5.06 -14.69
N GLU A 55 -0.97 5.52 -13.44
CA GLU A 55 -1.24 6.94 -13.12
C GLU A 55 0.03 7.77 -12.98
N HIS A 56 1.15 7.13 -12.61
CA HIS A 56 2.39 7.84 -12.33
C HIS A 56 3.52 7.52 -13.31
N ASN A 57 3.32 6.58 -14.24
CA ASN A 57 4.34 6.07 -15.17
C ASN A 57 5.59 5.54 -14.43
N ILE A 58 5.40 4.94 -13.25
CA ILE A 58 6.47 4.35 -12.43
C ILE A 58 6.44 2.84 -12.63
N ASN A 59 7.14 2.40 -13.68
CA ASN A 59 7.21 1.00 -14.08
C ASN A 59 7.82 0.11 -12.98
N GLY A 60 7.22 -1.07 -12.79
CA GLY A 60 7.77 -2.10 -11.93
C GLY A 60 9.16 -2.53 -12.40
N SER A 61 10.08 -2.64 -11.44
CA SER A 61 11.37 -3.29 -11.64
C SER A 61 11.42 -4.61 -10.87
N ASN A 62 12.48 -5.40 -11.08
CA ASN A 62 12.75 -6.62 -10.32
C ASN A 62 12.92 -6.37 -8.80
N GLN A 63 12.94 -5.11 -8.37
CA GLN A 63 13.05 -4.69 -6.97
C GLN A 63 11.68 -4.52 -6.28
N GLY A 64 10.58 -4.71 -7.01
CA GLY A 64 9.22 -4.73 -6.47
C GLY A 64 8.66 -3.37 -6.05
N TRP A 65 7.45 -3.40 -5.45
CA TRP A 65 6.71 -2.21 -5.03
C TRP A 65 7.49 -1.28 -4.07
N PRO A 66 8.39 -1.75 -3.17
CA PRO A 66 9.10 -0.81 -2.29
C PRO A 66 10.03 0.12 -3.05
N ASN A 67 10.55 -0.31 -4.20
CA ASN A 67 11.31 0.54 -5.09
C ASN A 67 10.40 1.50 -5.87
N GLN A 68 9.23 1.06 -6.34
CA GLN A 68 8.29 1.97 -7.00
C GLN A 68 7.83 3.10 -6.06
N VAL A 69 7.60 2.81 -4.78
CA VAL A 69 7.33 3.83 -3.76
C VAL A 69 8.52 4.78 -3.57
N LEU A 70 9.76 4.28 -3.65
CA LEU A 70 10.94 5.15 -3.61
C LEU A 70 11.00 6.10 -4.81
N LEU A 71 10.74 5.59 -6.02
CA LEU A 71 10.70 6.41 -7.23
C LEU A 71 9.57 7.45 -7.16
N TYR A 72 8.42 7.08 -6.60
CA TYR A 72 7.34 8.02 -6.33
C TYR A 72 7.79 9.10 -5.35
N ALA A 73 8.36 8.70 -4.22
CA ALA A 73 8.84 9.62 -3.20
C ALA A 73 9.86 10.62 -3.77
N GLN A 74 10.79 10.16 -4.62
CA GLN A 74 11.75 11.01 -5.31
C GLN A 74 11.08 11.97 -6.30
N LYS A 75 10.12 11.47 -7.09
CA LYS A 75 9.38 12.28 -8.08
C LYS A 75 8.58 13.42 -7.43
N TYR A 76 8.09 13.21 -6.22
CA TYR A 76 7.23 14.16 -5.50
C TYR A 76 7.91 14.80 -4.28
N GLU A 77 9.22 14.66 -4.13
CA GLU A 77 10.01 15.24 -3.02
C GLU A 77 9.51 14.88 -1.62
N LEU A 78 9.03 13.64 -1.45
CA LEU A 78 8.53 13.09 -0.19
C LEU A 78 9.57 12.19 0.48
N SER A 79 9.43 12.01 1.80
CA SER A 79 10.06 10.87 2.46
C SER A 79 9.40 9.57 2.00
N TRP A 80 10.14 8.46 2.01
CA TRP A 80 9.60 7.15 1.62
C TRP A 80 8.34 6.78 2.41
N SER A 81 8.35 7.01 3.73
CA SER A 81 7.20 6.71 4.59
C SER A 81 5.99 7.58 4.27
N ASN A 82 6.18 8.88 4.02
CA ASN A 82 5.07 9.78 3.66
C ASN A 82 4.46 9.38 2.31
N ALA A 83 5.30 9.10 1.31
CA ALA A 83 4.86 8.58 0.01
C ALA A 83 4.05 7.29 0.17
N PHE A 84 4.53 6.34 0.97
CA PHE A 84 3.80 5.10 1.21
C PHE A 84 2.42 5.34 1.84
N LEU A 85 2.32 6.22 2.85
CA LEU A 85 1.06 6.48 3.55
C LEU A 85 0.04 7.18 2.63
N GLU A 86 0.49 8.15 1.83
CA GLU A 86 -0.33 8.83 0.83
C GLU A 86 -0.87 7.86 -0.23
N LEU A 87 0.02 7.03 -0.80
CA LEU A 87 -0.38 5.97 -1.72
C LEU A 87 -1.34 4.97 -1.04
N GLY A 88 -1.06 4.60 0.21
CA GLY A 88 -1.88 3.69 1.00
C GLY A 88 -3.33 4.16 1.13
N ILE A 89 -3.56 5.44 1.43
CA ILE A 89 -4.91 6.04 1.48
C ILE A 89 -5.63 5.84 0.14
N THR A 90 -4.94 6.13 -0.97
CA THR A 90 -5.50 5.99 -2.32
C THR A 90 -5.87 4.54 -2.65
N ILE A 91 -4.98 3.59 -2.32
CA ILE A 91 -5.22 2.17 -2.59
C ILE A 91 -6.36 1.62 -1.73
N ILE A 92 -6.45 2.01 -0.46
CA ILE A 92 -7.59 1.64 0.40
C ILE A 92 -8.91 2.13 -0.20
N SER A 93 -8.97 3.38 -0.68
CA SER A 93 -10.16 3.91 -1.33
C SER A 93 -10.57 3.07 -2.55
N LYS A 94 -9.60 2.70 -3.40
CA LYS A 94 -9.87 1.85 -4.58
C LYS A 94 -10.34 0.45 -4.18
N LEU A 95 -9.74 -0.16 -3.16
CA LEU A 95 -10.16 -1.48 -2.65
C LEU A 95 -11.61 -1.47 -2.16
N LYS A 96 -12.02 -0.41 -1.45
CA LYS A 96 -13.42 -0.23 -1.01
C LYS A 96 -14.38 -0.13 -2.19
N THR A 97 -14.02 0.60 -3.25
CA THR A 97 -14.84 0.67 -4.47
C THR A 97 -15.01 -0.69 -5.12
N VAL A 98 -13.93 -1.47 -5.25
CA VAL A 98 -14.00 -2.83 -5.84
C VAL A 98 -14.87 -3.76 -4.99
N ALA A 99 -14.69 -3.75 -3.66
CA ALA A 99 -15.46 -4.59 -2.75
C ALA A 99 -16.98 -4.28 -2.78
N ASN A 100 -17.35 -3.01 -2.95
CA ASN A 100 -18.76 -2.61 -3.06
C ASN A 100 -19.39 -3.06 -4.40
N ASN A 101 -18.60 -3.08 -5.48
CA ASN A 101 -19.09 -3.49 -6.81
C ASN A 101 -19.22 -5.02 -6.96
N GLU A 102 -18.53 -5.82 -6.15
CA GLU A 102 -18.68 -7.28 -6.12
C GLU A 102 -19.95 -7.75 -5.36
N LEU A 103 -20.62 -6.83 -4.65
CA LEU A 103 -21.84 -7.08 -3.87
C LEU A 103 -23.13 -6.61 -4.56
N SER A 104 -23.01 -5.93 -5.71
CA SER A 104 -24.11 -5.40 -6.53
C SER A 104 -24.37 -6.26 -7.75
#